data_AF-A0A6B0ZA95-F1
#
_entry.id   AF-A0A6B0ZA95-F1
#
_cell.length_a   1.000
_cell.length_b   1.000
_cell.length_c   1.000
_cell.angle_alpha   90.00
_cell.angle_beta   90.00
_cell.angle_gamma   90.00
#
_symmetry.space_group_name_H-M   'P 1'
#
loop_
_entity.id
_entity.type
_entity.pdbx_description
1 polymer ?
#
loop_
_entity_poly.entity_id
_entity_poly.type
_entity_poly.pdbx_seq_one_letter_code
_entity_poly.pdbx_strand_id
1 'polypeptide(L)'
;MNPGRFSSLLLLGLASATLASGILLSFARHEHRVQFRAMQDLISERDQLEVEWGALQLERATWAGYRRIDREASERLAMRRPDQRDIVFLRVGPAGSLLPGPGAESR
;
A
#
# COMPACT_ATOMS: atom_id res chain seq x y z
N MET A 1 68.02 28.15 9.52
CA MET A 1 66.55 27.97 9.54
C MET A 1 66.20 27.25 10.83
N ASN A 2 65.56 27.91 11.80
CA ASN A 2 65.39 27.34 13.14
C ASN A 2 64.39 26.17 13.10
N PRO A 3 64.82 24.93 13.39
CA PRO A 3 63.98 23.73 13.23
C PRO A 3 62.73 23.75 14.13
N GLY A 4 62.81 24.42 15.29
CA GLY A 4 61.66 24.60 16.18
C GLY A 4 60.51 25.43 15.58
N ARG A 5 60.82 26.44 14.77
CA ARG A 5 59.79 27.30 14.13
C ARG A 5 58.99 26.51 13.11
N PHE A 6 59.63 25.58 12.39
CA PHE A 6 58.97 24.73 11.40
C PHE A 6 57.99 23.74 12.05
N SER A 7 58.41 23.10 13.15
CA SER A 7 57.54 22.20 13.92
C SER A 7 56.33 22.93 14.51
N SER A 8 56.52 24.12 15.08
CA SER A 8 55.41 24.92 15.60
C SER A 8 54.40 25.32 14.52
N LEU A 9 54.87 25.69 13.32
CA LEU A 9 53.98 26.01 12.19
C LEU A 9 53.18 24.78 11.73
N LEU A 10 53.80 23.60 11.69
CA LEU A 10 53.12 22.35 11.35
C LEU A 10 52.03 21.99 12.37
N LEU A 11 52.34 22.08 13.67
CA LEU A 11 51.36 21.79 14.73
C LEU A 11 50.19 22.76 14.69
N LEU A 12 50.45 24.05 14.46
CA LEU A 12 49.42 25.08 14.38
C LEU A 12 48.53 24.89 13.14
N GLY A 13 49.14 24.52 12.01
CA GLY A 13 48.42 24.13 10.80
C GLY A 13 47.52 22.92 11.04
N LEU A 14 48.05 21.85 11.64
CA LEU A 14 47.27 20.65 11.93
C LEU A 14 46.10 20.92 12.88
N ALA A 15 46.33 21.70 13.94
CA ALA A 15 45.29 22.10 14.88
C ALA A 15 44.19 22.94 14.21
N SER A 16 44.57 23.86 13.31
CA SER A 16 43.59 24.64 12.55
C SER A 16 42.77 23.75 11.60
N ALA A 17 43.41 22.79 10.94
CA ALA A 17 42.75 21.87 10.01
C ALA A 17 41.74 20.96 10.71
N THR A 18 42.08 20.43 11.90
CA THR A 18 41.15 19.58 12.67
C THR A 18 39.97 20.37 13.21
N LEU A 19 40.18 21.60 13.68
CA LEU A 19 39.11 22.51 14.09
C LEU A 19 38.16 22.82 12.92
N ALA A 20 38.73 23.21 11.77
CA ALA A 20 37.95 23.50 10.56
C ALA A 20 37.13 22.27 10.12
N SER A 21 37.74 21.08 10.13
CA SER A 21 37.06 19.82 9.79
C SER A 21 35.87 19.53 10.71
N GLY A 22 36.03 19.70 12.03
CA GLY A 22 34.96 19.49 13.00
C GLY A 22 33.79 20.45 12.82
N ILE A 23 34.08 21.74 12.57
CA ILE A 23 33.05 22.76 12.31
C ILE A 23 32.30 22.44 11.01
N LEU A 24 33.04 22.12 9.95
CA LEU A 24 32.47 21.83 8.63
C LEU A 24 31.54 20.62 8.67
N LEU A 25 31.95 19.55 9.38
CA LEU A 25 31.14 18.36 9.56
C LEU A 25 29.87 18.64 10.38
N SER A 26 29.98 19.43 11.45
CA SER A 26 28.84 19.83 12.27
C SER A 26 27.80 20.59 11.43
N PHE A 27 28.27 21.53 10.61
CA PHE A 27 27.42 22.31 9.71
C PHE A 27 26.74 21.43 8.66
N ALA A 28 27.51 20.58 7.96
CA ALA A 28 26.97 19.63 7.00
C ALA A 28 25.92 18.69 7.61
N ARG A 29 26.14 18.26 8.86
CA ARG A 29 25.19 17.42 9.60
C ARG A 29 23.93 18.17 9.98
N HIS A 30 24.03 19.45 10.34
CA HIS A 30 22.87 20.27 10.66
C HIS A 30 21.98 20.44 9.43
N GLU A 31 22.58 20.78 8.29
CA GLU A 31 21.87 20.96 7.02
C GLU A 31 21.12 19.68 6.61
N HIS A 32 21.79 18.52 6.69
CA HIS A 32 21.17 17.23 6.42
C HIS A 32 19.97 16.94 7.34
N ARG A 33 20.03 17.34 8.63
CA ARG A 33 18.91 17.15 9.55
C ARG A 33 17.72 18.02 9.20
N VAL A 34 17.94 19.24 8.73
CA VAL A 34 16.87 20.17 8.36
C VAL A 34 16.16 19.67 7.10
N GLN A 35 16.92 19.35 6.06
CA GLN A 35 16.35 18.86 4.79
C GLN A 35 15.63 17.51 4.97
N PHE A 36 16.20 16.62 5.78
CA PHE A 36 15.58 15.33 6.08
C PHE A 36 14.26 15.48 6.83
N ARG A 37 14.14 16.44 7.77
CA ARG A 37 12.88 16.70 8.48
C ARG A 37 11.77 17.10 7.51
N ALA A 38 12.03 18.08 6.63
CA ALA A 38 11.04 18.54 5.66
C ALA A 38 10.57 17.39 4.74
N MET A 39 11.48 16.52 4.32
CA MET A 39 11.13 15.32 3.55
C MET A 39 10.25 14.35 4.34
N GLN A 40 10.58 14.09 5.62
CA GLN A 40 9.79 13.21 6.47
C GLN A 40 8.39 13.75 6.74
N ASP A 41 8.24 15.07 6.92
CA ASP A 41 6.94 15.70 7.13
C ASP A 41 6.02 15.48 5.91
N LEU A 42 6.54 15.68 4.70
CA LEU A 42 5.79 15.46 3.46
C LEU A 42 5.41 13.98 3.26
N ILE A 43 6.30 13.05 3.61
CA ILE A 43 6.01 11.62 3.58
C ILE A 43 4.88 11.28 4.54
N SER A 44 4.92 11.84 5.76
CA SER A 44 3.86 11.62 6.75
C SER A 44 2.51 12.13 6.26
N GLU A 45 2.46 13.29 5.59
CA GLU A 45 1.22 13.82 5.02
C GLU A 45 0.68 12.91 3.91
N ARG A 46 1.55 12.46 3.00
CA ARG A 46 1.18 11.51 1.95
C ARG A 46 0.61 10.22 2.55
N ASP A 47 1.27 9.65 3.56
CA ASP A 47 0.86 8.39 4.16
C ASP A 47 -0.53 8.51 4.82
N GLN A 48 -0.83 9.66 5.44
CA GLN A 48 -2.17 9.94 5.98
C GLN A 48 -3.23 9.96 4.85
N LEU A 49 -2.94 10.66 3.75
CA LEU A 49 -3.84 10.71 2.60
C LEU A 49 -4.06 9.34 1.95
N GLU A 50 -3.03 8.50 1.88
CA GLU A 50 -3.15 7.12 1.36
C GLU A 50 -4.07 6.25 2.23
N VAL A 51 -4.00 6.40 3.57
CA VAL A 51 -4.89 5.71 4.49
C VAL A 51 -6.33 6.16 4.29
N GLU A 52 -6.58 7.47 4.22
CA GLU A 52 -7.92 8.02 3.98
C GLU A 52 -8.48 7.58 2.64
N TRP A 53 -7.66 7.63 1.58
CA TRP A 53 -8.04 7.16 0.26
C TRP A 53 -8.40 5.67 0.29
N GLY A 54 -7.60 4.84 0.97
CA GLY A 54 -7.89 3.41 1.15
C GLY A 54 -9.25 3.17 1.81
N ALA A 55 -9.56 3.92 2.87
CA ALA A 55 -10.85 3.86 3.55
C ALA A 55 -12.02 4.24 2.60
N LEU A 56 -11.89 5.34 1.86
CA LEU A 56 -12.90 5.77 0.88
C LEU A 56 -13.11 4.74 -0.23
N GLN A 57 -12.05 4.06 -0.66
CA GLN A 57 -12.15 3.03 -1.69
C GLN A 57 -12.85 1.77 -1.16
N LEU A 58 -12.62 1.38 0.10
CA LEU A 58 -13.35 0.30 0.78
C LEU A 58 -14.84 0.64 0.92
N GLU A 59 -15.15 1.89 1.29
CA GLU A 59 -16.53 2.37 1.31
C GLU A 59 -17.16 2.21 -0.09
N ARG A 60 -16.54 2.76 -1.14
CA ARG A 60 -17.05 2.66 -2.52
C ARG A 60 -17.20 1.22 -3.00
N ALA A 61 -16.24 0.34 -2.73
CA ALA A 61 -16.31 -1.06 -3.13
C ALA A 61 -17.52 -1.77 -2.52
N THR A 62 -17.87 -1.42 -1.27
CA THR A 62 -19.06 -1.94 -0.59
C THR A 62 -20.36 -1.46 -1.25
N TRP A 63 -20.38 -0.24 -1.78
CA TRP A 63 -21.59 0.34 -2.38
C TRP A 63 -21.74 0.15 -3.90
N ALA A 64 -20.64 0.01 -4.64
CA ALA A 64 -20.62 0.10 -6.11
C ALA A 64 -20.98 -1.21 -6.83
N GLY A 65 -20.68 -2.37 -6.25
CA GLY A 65 -20.96 -3.67 -6.88
C GLY A 65 -22.39 -4.17 -6.67
N TYR A 66 -22.91 -4.06 -5.44
CA TYR A 66 -24.12 -4.80 -5.06
C TYR A 66 -25.41 -4.07 -5.46
N ARG A 67 -25.54 -2.77 -5.13
CA ARG A 67 -26.83 -2.06 -5.26
C ARG A 67 -27.27 -1.77 -6.69
N ARG A 68 -26.32 -1.61 -7.62
CA ARG A 68 -26.66 -1.29 -9.01
C ARG A 68 -27.07 -2.53 -9.80
N ILE A 69 -26.40 -3.66 -9.57
CA ILE A 69 -26.70 -4.93 -10.22
C ILE A 69 -28.03 -5.49 -9.69
N ASP A 70 -28.27 -5.46 -8.36
CA ASP A 70 -29.55 -5.93 -7.79
C ASP A 70 -30.72 -5.10 -8.30
N ARG A 71 -30.57 -3.77 -8.37
CA ARG A 71 -31.62 -2.89 -8.88
C ARG A 71 -31.90 -3.12 -10.36
N GLU A 72 -30.87 -3.16 -11.21
CA GLU A 72 -31.08 -3.45 -12.63
C GLU A 72 -31.67 -4.85 -12.86
N ALA A 73 -31.29 -5.86 -12.06
CA ALA A 73 -31.84 -7.21 -12.14
C ALA A 73 -33.31 -7.30 -11.68
N SER A 74 -33.68 -6.63 -10.59
CA SER A 74 -35.07 -6.60 -10.12
C SER A 74 -35.96 -5.71 -11.00
N GLU A 75 -35.48 -4.54 -11.43
CA GLU A 75 -36.30 -3.58 -12.19
C GLU A 75 -36.40 -3.92 -13.69
N ARG A 76 -35.30 -4.34 -14.32
CA ARG A 76 -35.28 -4.59 -15.78
C ARG A 76 -35.50 -6.06 -16.13
N LEU A 77 -35.11 -6.98 -15.25
CA LEU A 77 -35.20 -8.43 -15.49
C LEU A 77 -36.26 -9.11 -14.61
N ALA A 78 -36.97 -8.36 -13.76
CA ALA A 78 -37.97 -8.87 -12.82
C ALA A 78 -37.47 -10.06 -11.96
N MET A 79 -36.14 -10.13 -11.75
CA MET A 79 -35.54 -11.24 -11.00
C MET A 79 -35.92 -11.15 -9.52
N ARG A 80 -36.34 -12.29 -8.99
CA ARG A 80 -36.71 -12.50 -7.58
C ARG A 80 -35.71 -13.47 -6.97
N ARG A 81 -35.37 -13.28 -5.70
CA ARG A 81 -34.48 -14.21 -4.99
C ARG A 81 -35.16 -15.58 -4.93
N PRO A 82 -34.54 -16.67 -5.43
CA PRO A 82 -35.17 -17.99 -5.49
C PRO A 82 -35.42 -18.54 -4.07
N ASP A 83 -36.52 -19.27 -3.89
CA ASP A 83 -36.85 -19.93 -2.62
C ASP A 83 -35.97 -21.19 -2.45
N GLN A 84 -35.83 -21.70 -1.22
CA GLN A 84 -35.03 -22.92 -0.96
C GLN A 84 -35.48 -24.12 -1.80
N ARG A 85 -36.77 -24.14 -2.19
CA ARG A 85 -37.36 -25.19 -3.03
C ARG A 85 -36.94 -25.12 -4.50
N ASP A 86 -36.45 -23.98 -4.95
CA ASP A 86 -36.08 -23.74 -6.35
C ASP A 86 -34.58 -24.06 -6.63
N ILE A 87 -33.83 -24.44 -5.59
CA ILE A 87 -32.39 -24.71 -5.68
C ILE A 87 -32.17 -26.20 -5.99
N VAL A 88 -31.73 -26.49 -7.22
CA VAL A 88 -31.37 -27.85 -7.66
C VAL A 88 -29.85 -28.01 -7.68
N PHE A 89 -29.35 -29.01 -6.94
CA PHE A 89 -27.91 -29.34 -6.93
C PHE A 89 -27.54 -30.21 -8.12
N LEU A 90 -26.78 -29.65 -9.06
CA LEU A 90 -26.20 -30.41 -10.16
C LEU A 90 -24.87 -31.02 -9.71
N ARG A 91 -24.81 -32.35 -9.60
CA ARG A 91 -23.54 -33.08 -9.46
C ARG A 91 -22.88 -33.12 -10.83
N VAL A 92 -21.84 -32.31 -11.04
CA VAL A 92 -21.02 -32.40 -12.25
C VAL A 92 -20.15 -33.65 -12.14
N GLY A 93 -20.59 -34.73 -12.77
CA GLY A 93 -19.77 -35.93 -12.98
C GLY A 93 -18.65 -35.66 -13.99
N PRO A 94 -17.54 -36.40 -13.94
CA PRO A 94 -16.47 -36.26 -14.92
C PRO A 94 -17.03 -36.41 -16.35
N ALA A 95 -16.60 -35.52 -17.25
CA ALA A 95 -17.07 -35.43 -18.63
C ALA A 95 -16.97 -36.80 -19.33
N GLY A 96 -18.09 -37.53 -19.33
CA GLY A 96 -18.15 -38.91 -19.82
C GLY A 96 -19.28 -39.77 -19.25
N SER A 97 -19.82 -39.48 -18.06
CA SER A 97 -20.99 -40.22 -17.56
C SER A 97 -22.29 -39.47 -17.89
N LEU A 98 -22.76 -39.69 -19.11
CA LEU A 98 -24.15 -39.46 -19.53
C LEU A 98 -25.05 -40.31 -18.62
N LEU A 99 -25.57 -39.73 -17.54
CA LEU A 99 -26.55 -40.39 -16.69
C LEU A 99 -27.97 -40.11 -17.22
N PRO A 100 -28.83 -41.14 -17.30
CA PRO A 100 -30.22 -41.00 -17.68
C PRO A 100 -31.00 -40.26 -16.59
N GLY A 101 -31.96 -39.43 -17.00
CA GLY A 101 -32.81 -38.65 -16.10
C GLY A 101 -33.67 -39.55 -15.19
N PRO A 102 -34.09 -39.04 -14.02
CA PRO A 102 -34.91 -39.79 -13.08
C PRO A 102 -36.33 -39.95 -13.65
N GLY A 103 -36.67 -41.15 -14.11
CA GLY A 103 -37.98 -41.47 -14.69
C GLY A 103 -38.31 -42.97 -14.70
N ALA A 104 -37.70 -43.76 -13.82
CA ALA A 104 -37.97 -45.20 -13.73
C ALA A 104 -38.57 -45.57 -12.37
N GLU A 105 -39.65 -44.91 -11.98
CA GLU A 105 -40.60 -45.45 -10.99
C GLU A 105 -42.04 -45.14 -11.45
N SER A 106 -42.62 -46.05 -12.23
CA SER A 106 -44.06 -46.24 -12.28
C SER A 106 -44.37 -47.73 -12.42
N ARG A 107 -44.34 -48.45 -11.29
CA ARG A 107 -45.25 -49.58 -11.05
C ARG A 107 -45.27 -49.96 -9.58
#